data_AF-A0A6L7A1E9-F1
#
_entry.id   AF-A0A6L7A1E9-F1
#
_cell.length_a   1.000
_cell.length_b   1.000
_cell.length_c   1.000
_cell.angle_alpha   90.00
_cell.angle_beta   90.00
_cell.angle_gamma   90.00
#
_symmetry.space_group_name_H-M   'P 1'
#
loop_
_entity.id
_entity.type
_entity.pdbx_description
1 polymer ?
#
loop_
_entity_poly.entity_id
_entity_poly.type
_entity_poly.pdbx_seq_one_letter_code
_entity_poly.pdbx_strand_id
1 'polypeptide(L)'
;MAESFTTTNRYFDNKHYPRGFSRHGDFTIKEAQLLERHGYAFNELDLGKREPVTEEEKLFVAVCRGEREPVTEAERVWSKYMTR
;
A
#
# COMPACT_ATOMS: atom_id res chain seq x y z
N MET A 1 -1.93 17.41 -7.84
CA MET A 1 -1.97 16.22 -6.99
C MET A 1 -1.08 15.20 -7.67
N ALA A 2 0.03 14.79 -7.05
CA ALA A 2 0.95 13.84 -7.66
C ALA A 2 0.27 12.47 -7.73
N GLU A 3 0.12 11.90 -8.93
CA GLU A 3 -0.45 10.57 -9.16
C GLU A 3 0.59 9.47 -8.87
N SER A 4 1.22 9.53 -7.70
CA SER A 4 2.16 8.51 -7.23
C SER A 4 1.39 7.20 -6.95
N PHE A 5 2.02 6.04 -7.18
CA PHE A 5 1.43 4.70 -6.95
C PHE A 5 0.23 4.36 -7.85
N THR A 6 0.09 4.99 -9.01
CA THR A 6 -0.97 4.64 -9.97
C THR A 6 -0.79 3.23 -10.50
N THR A 7 -1.89 2.48 -10.50
CA THR A 7 -1.98 1.11 -11.00
C THR A 7 -3.28 0.95 -11.78
N THR A 8 -3.23 0.15 -12.84
CA THR A 8 -4.38 -0.16 -13.69
C THR A 8 -5.36 -1.12 -13.02
N ASN A 9 -4.89 -1.92 -12.05
CA ASN A 9 -5.67 -2.97 -11.42
C ASN A 9 -5.94 -2.67 -9.95
N ARG A 10 -7.10 -3.11 -9.47
CA ARG A 10 -7.41 -3.05 -8.05
C ARG A 10 -6.78 -4.23 -7.33
N TYR A 11 -6.09 -3.95 -6.23
CA TYR A 11 -5.52 -4.98 -5.38
C TYR A 11 -6.61 -5.62 -4.54
N PHE A 12 -6.71 -6.95 -4.60
CA PHE A 12 -7.64 -7.74 -3.82
C PHE A 12 -6.89 -8.88 -3.15
N ASP A 13 -6.76 -8.80 -1.83
CA ASP A 13 -6.32 -9.96 -1.05
C ASP A 13 -7.54 -10.78 -0.63
N ASN A 14 -8.03 -11.63 -1.55
CA ASN A 14 -9.12 -12.56 -1.24
C ASN A 14 -8.71 -13.67 -0.27
N LYS A 15 -7.40 -13.86 -0.02
CA LYS A 15 -6.90 -14.93 0.86
C LYS A 15 -7.10 -14.57 2.32
N HIS A 16 -6.75 -13.34 2.70
CA HIS A 16 -6.95 -12.83 4.06
C HIS A 16 -8.25 -12.01 4.19
N TYR A 17 -8.68 -11.35 3.11
CA TYR A 17 -9.85 -10.48 3.09
C TYR A 17 -10.85 -10.91 1.99
N PRO A 18 -11.52 -12.07 2.12
CA PRO A 18 -12.46 -12.59 1.11
C PRO A 18 -13.69 -11.70 0.88
N ARG A 19 -13.93 -10.73 1.77
CA ARG A 19 -15.01 -9.74 1.67
C ARG A 19 -14.50 -8.31 1.41
N GLY A 20 -13.20 -8.16 1.16
CA GLY A 20 -12.53 -6.87 1.00
C GLY A 20 -12.09 -6.21 2.31
N PHE A 21 -11.08 -5.35 2.21
CA PHE A 21 -10.46 -4.64 3.34
C PHE A 21 -11.48 -3.80 4.15
N SER A 22 -12.44 -3.20 3.47
CA SER A 22 -13.45 -2.32 4.07
C SER A 22 -14.49 -3.07 4.93
N ARG A 23 -14.58 -4.40 4.82
CA ARG A 23 -15.54 -5.22 5.59
C ARG A 23 -14.92 -5.95 6.79
N HIS A 24 -13.60 -5.97 6.91
CA HIS A 24 -12.90 -6.71 7.97
C HIS A 24 -12.68 -5.86 9.23
N GLY A 25 -12.80 -4.53 9.11
CA GLY A 25 -12.80 -3.60 10.25
C GLY A 25 -11.42 -3.21 10.76
N ASP A 26 -10.35 -3.77 10.20
CA ASP A 26 -8.96 -3.39 10.49
C ASP A 26 -8.57 -2.09 9.78
N PHE A 27 -9.20 -1.82 8.64
CA PHE A 27 -8.96 -0.63 7.83
C PHE A 27 -10.23 0.20 7.74
N THR A 28 -10.07 1.52 7.80
CA THR A 28 -11.14 2.45 7.47
C THR A 28 -11.52 2.34 6.00
N ILE A 29 -12.69 2.84 5.62
CA ILE A 29 -13.16 2.82 4.23
C ILE A 29 -12.15 3.51 3.29
N LYS A 30 -11.51 4.59 3.75
CA LYS A 30 -10.50 5.32 2.97
C LYS A 30 -9.24 4.50 2.77
N GLU A 31 -8.73 3.90 3.86
CA GLU A 31 -7.56 3.01 3.83
C GLU A 31 -7.78 1.79 2.95
N ALA A 32 -8.96 1.18 3.04
CA ALA A 32 -9.36 0.07 2.18
C ALA A 32 -9.34 0.49 0.71
N GLN A 33 -9.97 1.61 0.36
CA GLN A 33 -9.94 2.13 -1.01
C GLN A 33 -8.51 2.46 -1.48
N LEU A 34 -7.65 2.94 -0.58
CA LEU A 34 -6.26 3.24 -0.86
C LEU A 34 -5.48 1.96 -1.18
N LEU A 35 -5.61 0.91 -0.36
CA LEU A 35 -5.04 -0.41 -0.61
C LEU A 35 -5.61 -1.01 -1.89
N GLU A 36 -6.91 -0.92 -2.13
CA GLU A 36 -7.51 -1.44 -3.35
C GLU A 36 -7.00 -0.68 -4.59
N ARG A 37 -6.82 0.65 -4.52
CA ARG A 37 -6.30 1.43 -5.66
C ARG A 37 -4.80 1.26 -5.87
N HIS A 38 -4.01 1.34 -4.81
CA HIS A 38 -2.55 1.47 -4.86
C HIS A 38 -1.80 0.22 -4.40
N GLY A 39 -2.49 -0.79 -3.87
CA GLY A 39 -1.89 -2.00 -3.29
C GLY A 39 -1.05 -2.80 -4.27
N TYR A 40 -1.37 -2.76 -5.57
CA TYR A 40 -0.50 -3.36 -6.58
C TYR A 40 0.86 -2.65 -6.66
N ALA A 41 0.87 -1.31 -6.76
CA ALA A 41 2.10 -0.54 -6.77
C ALA A 41 2.89 -0.72 -5.47
N PHE A 42 2.22 -0.70 -4.32
CA PHE A 42 2.85 -0.98 -3.03
C PHE A 42 3.54 -2.35 -3.01
N ASN A 43 2.83 -3.40 -3.41
CA ASN A 43 3.36 -4.75 -3.46
C ASN A 43 4.54 -4.88 -4.45
N GLU A 44 4.47 -4.22 -5.62
CA GLU A 44 5.56 -4.25 -6.59
C GLU A 44 6.80 -3.49 -6.13
N LEU A 45 6.62 -2.34 -5.47
CA LEU A 45 7.72 -1.56 -4.88
C LEU A 45 8.36 -2.29 -3.72
N ASP A 46 7.53 -2.89 -2.85
CA ASP A 46 7.96 -3.69 -1.70
C ASP A 46 8.78 -4.92 -2.14
N LEU A 47 8.27 -5.65 -3.15
CA LEU A 47 8.98 -6.79 -3.76
C LEU A 47 10.18 -6.38 -4.63
N GLY A 48 10.40 -5.08 -4.86
CA GLY A 48 11.44 -4.57 -5.76
C GLY A 48 11.22 -4.94 -7.23
N LYS A 49 9.99 -5.30 -7.63
CA LYS A 49 9.60 -5.53 -9.04
C LYS A 49 9.51 -4.24 -9.82
N ARG A 50 9.10 -3.16 -9.15
CA ARG A 50 9.00 -1.81 -9.71
C ARG A 50 10.06 -0.93 -9.05
N GLU A 51 10.76 -0.13 -9.85
CA GLU A 51 11.67 0.88 -9.32
C GLU A 51 10.88 2.12 -8.89
N PRO A 52 11.16 2.66 -7.69
CA PRO A 52 10.50 3.88 -7.22
C PRO A 52 10.95 5.08 -8.06
N VAL A 53 10.00 5.73 -8.72
CA VAL A 53 10.27 6.84 -9.63
C VAL A 53 10.14 8.16 -8.88
N THR A 54 9.10 8.30 -8.07
CA THR A 54 8.86 9.51 -7.27
C THR A 54 9.51 9.43 -5.90
N GLU A 55 9.71 10.59 -5.28
CA GLU A 55 10.25 10.67 -3.92
C GLU A 55 9.35 9.94 -2.92
N GLU A 56 8.03 10.01 -3.09
CA GLU A 56 7.07 9.25 -2.27
C GLU A 56 7.28 7.73 -2.40
N GLU A 57 7.50 7.21 -3.61
CA GLU A 57 7.78 5.78 -3.81
C GLU A 57 9.13 5.39 -3.18
N LYS A 58 10.16 6.24 -3.27
CA LYS A 58 11.47 5.99 -2.65
C LYS A 58 11.36 5.93 -1.13
N LEU A 59 10.64 6.88 -0.55
CA LEU A 59 10.37 6.94 0.88
C LEU A 59 9.55 5.73 1.33
N PHE A 60 8.57 5.31 0.53
CA PHE A 60 7.77 4.12 0.79
C PHE A 60 8.63 2.84 0.84
N VAL A 61 9.54 2.65 -0.12
CA VAL A 61 10.47 1.51 -0.10
C VAL A 61 11.36 1.55 1.15
N ALA A 62 11.83 2.73 1.57
CA ALA A 62 12.60 2.88 2.80
C ALA A 62 11.78 2.51 4.06
N VAL A 63 10.48 2.84 4.08
CA VAL A 63 9.55 2.41 5.15
C VAL A 63 9.38 0.89 5.15
N CYS A 64 9.16 0.27 3.99
CA CYS A 64 9.07 -1.19 3.89
C CYS A 64 10.34 -1.89 4.40
N ARG A 65 11.51 -1.29 4.18
CA ARG A 65 12.80 -1.79 4.69
C ARG A 65 13.02 -1.53 6.18
N GLY A 66 12.13 -0.77 6.84
CA GLY A 66 12.29 -0.37 8.24
C GLY A 66 13.35 0.71 8.46
N GLU A 67 13.81 1.39 7.40
CA GLU A 67 14.77 2.49 7.49
C GLU A 67 14.11 3.79 7.98
N ARG A 68 12.78 3.86 7.90
CA ARG A 68 11.97 5.05 8.15
C ARG A 68 10.60 4.69 8.73
N GLU A 69 10.03 5.60 9.52
CA GLU A 69 8.65 5.50 9.99
C GLU A 69 7.62 5.93 8.92
N PRO A 70 6.48 5.23 8.83
CA PRO A 70 5.42 5.58 7.88
C PRO A 70 4.79 6.93 8.21
N VAL A 71 4.92 7.90 7.30
CA VAL A 71 4.42 9.28 7.49
C VAL A 71 3.07 9.48 6.81
N THR A 72 2.96 8.97 5.58
CA THR A 72 1.76 9.10 4.75
C THR A 72 0.73 8.02 5.09
N GLU A 73 -0.55 8.26 4.75
CA GLU A 73 -1.61 7.25 4.91
C GLU A 73 -1.29 5.96 4.12
N ALA A 74 -0.65 6.08 2.94
CA ALA A 74 -0.17 4.98 2.12
C ALA A 74 0.86 4.10 2.83
N GLU A 75 1.93 4.71 3.34
CA GLU A 75 2.97 4.00 4.08
C GLU A 75 2.40 3.35 5.35
N ARG A 76 1.53 4.07 6.08
CA ARG A 76 0.89 3.57 7.31
C ARG A 76 0.00 2.37 7.03
N VAL A 77 -0.86 2.46 6.02
CA VAL A 77 -1.78 1.38 5.69
C VAL A 77 -1.03 0.14 5.21
N TRP A 78 0.01 0.32 4.39
CA TRP A 78 0.82 -0.78 3.91
C TRP A 78 1.63 -1.43 5.02
N SER A 79 2.27 -0.63 5.87
CA SER A 79 3.02 -1.14 7.02
C SER A 79 2.10 -1.94 7.96
N LYS A 80 0.88 -1.45 8.20
CA LYS A 80 -0.17 -2.15 8.96
C LYS A 80 -0.63 -3.44 8.29
N TYR A 81 -0.71 -3.45 6.96
CA TYR A 81 -1.06 -4.65 6.18
C TYR A 81 0.06 -5.70 6.23
N MET A 82 1.33 -5.30 6.12
CA MET A 82 2.48 -6.20 6.20
C MET A 82 2.72 -6.79 7.60
N THR A 83 2.32 -6.09 8.66
CA THR A 83 2.50 -6.57 10.04
C THR A 83 1.39 -7.52 10.52
N ARG A 84 0.36 -7.78 9.71
CA ARG A 84 -0.85 -8.49 10.11
C ARG A 84 -1.03 -9.78 9.33
#